data_AF-G5SNH8-F1
#
_entry.id   AF-G5SNH8-F1
#
_cell.length_a   1.000
_cell.length_b   1.000
_cell.length_c   1.000
_cell.angle_alpha   90.00
_cell.angle_beta   90.00
_cell.angle_gamma   90.00
#
_symmetry.space_group_name_H-M   'P 1'
#
loop_
_entity.id
_entity.type
_entity.pdbx_description
1 polymer ?
#
loop_
_entity_poly.entity_id
_entity_poly.type
_entity_poly.pdbx_seq_one_letter_code
_entity_poly.pdbx_strand_id
1 'polypeptide(L)'
;MKKQWFIGMMAWVMGLPAIAHVWDELAILARPNNEGTFTLEKYSFLQPTTYTNAVFFDFDNDENLDLLIMGQGGDWNISGDIKFVTLYHNLGADEDFRFERVPDAGFLQRRDEGFYNPISTGDFNHDGYTDVLIMSNQNGRHIDLYLNDKGTGRFIRQEIDFEAATNGSVMFGDLNNDGWLDIEYSGYSDKTSTALKTYINQQNGSFADLTPDNLTGAFQGQSTLADINGDGTLDIISTGNGDNWVCLAPIYYNTTDGSGHLSFRHVPETESGILGVSRANPLVADFNADGRMDMIINGEPSDGSGFRNRIYYQNEEGKFTMDTSYPIVPVNQDGGINMGDWNGDGNMDIIVGGYIGTRDANAPACYSSPLRVYENKPEKNGLKGNTFPDAPGDVSAEMQSAELVIRWGDGSDNESPVSALRYNLFVRNETTGETYCLIPANRNTGKLKVGTDLQTSLSSRVKTYRIKPFGDGKYTVGVQTLDQSYAGSTFRTCTLEVDTRVASASLPEQFKIIKNGHNIEVKSPLHEQVKVYGTDGCLVAHGTTNETIVLPTHGTFLVSAGTYKEKVLF
;
A
#
# COMPACT_ATOMS: atom_id res chain seq x y z
N MET A 1 -30.60 56.27 53.71
CA MET A 1 -29.36 56.07 54.49
C MET A 1 -29.09 54.57 54.61
N LYS A 2 -27.82 54.16 54.45
CA LYS A 2 -27.33 52.77 54.47
C LYS A 2 -27.89 51.90 55.62
N LYS A 3 -28.12 50.60 55.34
CA LYS A 3 -27.84 49.39 56.18
C LYS A 3 -28.37 48.15 55.43
N GLN A 4 -27.51 47.31 54.84
CA GLN A 4 -26.83 46.12 55.38
C GLN A 4 -27.65 44.80 55.25
N TRP A 5 -27.15 43.92 54.38
CA TRP A 5 -27.03 42.45 54.41
C TRP A 5 -27.94 41.57 55.30
N PHE A 6 -28.56 40.51 54.74
CA PHE A 6 -28.15 39.08 54.84
C PHE A 6 -29.26 38.10 54.31
N ILE A 7 -28.83 37.14 53.48
CA ILE A 7 -29.30 35.75 53.25
C ILE A 7 -30.75 35.43 52.81
N GLY A 8 -30.84 34.67 51.70
CA GLY A 8 -31.53 33.36 51.72
C GLY A 8 -32.49 33.04 50.57
N MET A 9 -32.01 32.36 49.51
CA MET A 9 -32.63 31.11 49.06
C MET A 9 -31.71 30.35 48.09
N MET A 10 -31.26 29.21 48.57
CA MET A 10 -30.60 28.14 47.83
C MET A 10 -31.71 27.30 47.19
N ALA A 11 -31.75 27.22 45.85
CA ALA A 11 -32.58 26.28 45.12
C ALA A 11 -31.78 25.72 43.94
N TRP A 12 -31.15 24.57 44.21
CA TRP A 12 -31.07 23.40 43.36
C TRP A 12 -31.05 23.62 41.83
N VAL A 13 -29.85 23.54 41.26
CA VAL A 13 -29.64 22.89 39.96
C VAL A 13 -28.58 21.83 40.18
N MET A 14 -29.01 20.66 40.65
CA MET A 14 -28.23 19.42 40.56
C MET A 14 -28.69 18.67 39.31
N GLY A 15 -27.74 18.21 38.50
CA GLY A 15 -27.92 17.05 37.64
C GLY A 15 -28.46 17.34 36.24
N LEU A 16 -27.67 18.01 35.40
CA LEU A 16 -27.59 17.61 33.99
C LEU A 16 -26.15 17.15 33.77
N PRO A 17 -25.89 15.89 33.39
CA PRO A 17 -24.57 15.54 32.91
C PRO A 17 -24.29 16.43 31.70
N ALA A 18 -23.12 17.05 31.67
CA ALA A 18 -22.64 17.70 30.47
C ALA A 18 -22.63 16.62 29.38
N ILE A 19 -23.57 16.71 28.43
CA ILE A 19 -23.53 15.92 27.22
C ILE A 19 -22.38 16.54 26.42
N ALA A 20 -21.20 15.91 26.49
CA ALA A 20 -20.18 16.16 25.49
C ALA A 20 -20.81 15.79 24.14
N HIS A 21 -21.00 16.76 23.26
CA HIS A 21 -21.43 16.52 21.90
C HIS A 21 -20.32 15.72 21.19
N VAL A 22 -20.57 14.46 20.89
CA VAL A 22 -19.59 13.47 20.38
C VAL A 22 -19.36 13.59 18.86
N TRP A 23 -19.21 14.80 18.33
CA TRP A 23 -19.11 15.02 16.87
C TRP A 23 -17.89 15.85 16.42
N ASP A 24 -17.01 16.23 17.35
CA ASP A 24 -15.82 17.07 17.05
C ASP A 24 -14.59 16.28 16.58
N GLU A 25 -14.64 14.94 16.49
CA GLU A 25 -13.48 14.11 16.10
C GLU A 25 -13.56 13.68 14.64
N LEU A 26 -13.37 14.66 13.76
CA LEU A 26 -13.05 14.46 12.34
C LEU A 26 -11.60 13.91 12.25
N ALA A 27 -11.36 12.92 11.37
CA ALA A 27 -10.08 12.21 11.14
C ALA A 27 -8.94 12.51 12.15
N ILE A 28 -8.70 11.59 13.10
CA ILE A 28 -7.67 11.77 14.13
C ILE A 28 -6.32 11.22 13.67
N LEU A 29 -5.24 11.96 13.98
CA LEU A 29 -3.88 11.46 13.94
C LEU A 29 -3.38 11.33 15.37
N ALA A 30 -2.84 10.16 15.70
CA ALA A 30 -2.43 9.83 17.05
C ALA A 30 -1.09 9.09 17.03
N ARG A 31 -0.26 9.35 18.02
CA ARG A 31 1.06 8.73 18.17
C ARG A 31 1.15 7.96 19.48
N PRO A 32 1.88 6.83 19.53
CA PRO A 32 2.22 6.20 20.80
C PRO A 32 2.96 7.17 21.72
N ASN A 33 2.70 7.08 23.02
CA ASN A 33 3.48 7.74 24.04
C ASN A 33 4.10 6.72 25.02
N ASN A 34 5.04 7.20 25.84
CA ASN A 34 5.78 6.37 26.79
C ASN A 34 4.91 5.79 27.93
N GLU A 35 3.63 6.15 27.99
CA GLU A 35 2.67 5.66 29.00
C GLU A 35 1.84 4.47 28.48
N GLY A 36 2.12 3.98 27.26
CA GLY A 36 1.33 2.92 26.63
C GLY A 36 -0.05 3.40 26.17
N THR A 37 -0.19 4.70 25.93
CA THR A 37 -1.42 5.32 25.41
C THR A 37 -1.10 6.11 24.13
N PHE A 38 -2.10 6.82 23.61
CA PHE A 38 -1.96 7.67 22.44
C PHE A 38 -1.98 9.15 22.81
N THR A 39 -1.12 9.93 22.17
CA THR A 39 -1.22 11.38 22.14
C THR A 39 -1.77 11.81 20.79
N LEU A 40 -2.88 12.55 20.79
CA LEU A 40 -3.41 13.17 19.58
C LEU A 40 -2.42 14.21 19.05
N GLU A 41 -2.15 14.14 17.76
CA GLU A 41 -1.35 15.12 17.03
C GLU A 41 -2.18 16.40 16.83
N LYS A 42 -1.71 17.53 17.35
CA LYS A 42 -2.49 18.78 17.43
C LYS A 42 -2.06 19.84 16.43
N TYR A 43 -0.89 19.68 15.82
CA TYR A 43 -0.26 20.71 15.00
C TYR A 43 -0.21 20.33 13.52
N SER A 44 -0.44 19.05 13.22
CA SER A 44 -0.75 18.59 11.87
C SER A 44 -2.21 18.92 11.55
N PHE A 45 -2.43 20.01 10.80
CA PHE A 45 -3.76 20.45 10.41
C PHE A 45 -4.34 19.54 9.32
N LEU A 46 -4.76 18.34 9.70
CA LEU A 46 -5.45 17.43 8.80
C LEU A 46 -6.81 18.01 8.44
N GLN A 47 -7.16 17.89 7.16
CA GLN A 47 -8.43 18.35 6.64
C GLN A 47 -9.52 17.50 7.30
N PRO A 48 -10.54 18.12 7.92
CA PRO A 48 -11.65 17.35 8.45
C PRO A 48 -12.41 16.65 7.31
N THR A 49 -12.57 15.34 7.44
CA THR A 49 -13.18 14.47 6.43
C THR A 49 -14.14 13.46 7.07
N THR A 50 -15.09 13.01 6.26
CA THR A 50 -15.98 11.87 6.51
C THR A 50 -15.79 10.86 5.38
N TYR A 51 -16.21 9.61 5.58
CA TYR A 51 -15.97 8.53 4.61
C TYR A 51 -14.48 8.36 4.29
N THR A 52 -13.65 8.43 5.33
CA THR A 52 -12.21 8.61 5.22
C THR A 52 -11.48 7.28 5.08
N ASN A 53 -10.63 7.20 4.08
CA ASN A 53 -9.61 6.17 3.92
C ASN A 53 -8.24 6.83 3.97
N ALA A 54 -7.26 6.15 4.56
CA ALA A 54 -5.93 6.68 4.75
C ALA A 54 -4.88 5.58 4.58
N VAL A 55 -3.75 5.93 3.95
CA VAL A 55 -2.59 5.06 3.82
C VAL A 55 -1.33 5.82 4.19
N PHE A 56 -0.44 5.14 4.92
CA PHE A 56 0.91 5.61 5.20
C PHE A 56 1.89 4.97 4.23
N PHE A 57 2.74 5.77 3.59
CA PHE A 57 3.76 5.32 2.65
C PHE A 57 4.88 6.37 2.56
N ASP A 58 6.05 6.01 2.05
CA ASP A 58 7.18 6.93 1.87
C ASP A 58 7.17 7.38 0.39
N PHE A 59 6.78 8.62 0.11
CA PHE A 59 6.68 9.08 -1.29
C PHE A 59 7.97 9.69 -1.82
N ASP A 60 8.81 10.27 -0.95
CA ASP A 60 10.04 10.96 -1.35
C ASP A 60 11.34 10.23 -0.96
N ASN A 61 11.20 9.01 -0.45
CA ASN A 61 12.29 8.11 -0.08
C ASN A 61 13.18 8.66 1.05
N ASP A 62 12.61 9.44 1.97
CA ASP A 62 13.33 10.07 3.09
C ASP A 62 13.29 9.23 4.41
N GLU A 63 12.65 8.06 4.38
CA GLU A 63 12.36 7.13 5.49
C GLU A 63 11.26 7.56 6.49
N ASN A 64 10.69 8.76 6.34
CA ASN A 64 9.53 9.23 7.07
C ASN A 64 8.26 8.83 6.33
N LEU A 65 7.32 8.21 7.03
CA LEU A 65 6.06 7.86 6.39
C LEU A 65 5.15 9.08 6.26
N ASP A 66 4.76 9.32 5.02
CA ASP A 66 3.78 10.30 4.59
C ASP A 66 2.37 9.74 4.65
N LEU A 67 1.39 10.61 4.46
CA LEU A 67 -0.02 10.27 4.64
C LEU A 67 -0.84 10.73 3.45
N LEU A 68 -1.50 9.79 2.77
CA LEU A 68 -2.54 10.09 1.79
C LEU A 68 -3.91 9.85 2.42
N ILE A 69 -4.78 10.86 2.35
CA ILE A 69 -6.16 10.79 2.83
C ILE A 69 -7.12 10.97 1.66
N MET A 70 -8.05 10.03 1.51
CA MET A 70 -9.21 10.13 0.64
C MET A 70 -10.49 10.24 1.47
N GLY A 71 -11.37 11.18 1.13
CA GLY A 71 -12.64 11.30 1.82
C GLY A 71 -13.54 12.38 1.25
N GLN A 72 -14.54 12.77 2.03
CA GLN A 72 -15.55 13.75 1.65
C GLN A 72 -15.81 14.74 2.78
N GLY A 73 -16.24 15.95 2.44
CA GLY A 73 -16.98 16.81 3.36
C GLY A 73 -18.30 16.17 3.77
N GLY A 74 -19.06 16.80 4.65
CA GLY A 74 -20.34 16.24 5.10
C GLY A 74 -20.70 16.52 6.55
N ASP A 75 -19.81 17.15 7.32
CA ASP A 75 -20.21 17.76 8.58
C ASP A 75 -20.98 19.07 8.33
N TRP A 76 -21.75 19.55 9.31
CA TRP A 76 -22.60 20.74 9.22
C TRP A 76 -21.80 22.00 8.81
N ASN A 77 -20.48 21.98 9.02
CA ASN A 77 -19.54 23.05 8.68
C ASN A 77 -18.85 22.88 7.32
N ILE A 78 -18.97 21.73 6.64
CA ILE A 78 -18.27 21.43 5.38
C ILE A 78 -19.24 20.80 4.39
N SER A 79 -19.45 21.44 3.24
CA SER A 79 -20.33 20.91 2.19
C SER A 79 -19.96 19.47 1.83
N GLY A 80 -20.96 18.60 1.78
CA GLY A 80 -20.82 17.24 1.28
C GLY A 80 -20.28 17.17 -0.15
N ASP A 81 -20.40 18.22 -0.95
CA ASP A 81 -19.88 18.19 -2.33
C ASP A 81 -18.35 18.24 -2.41
N ILE A 82 -17.67 18.62 -1.31
CA ILE A 82 -16.21 18.70 -1.27
C ILE A 82 -15.64 17.29 -1.17
N LYS A 83 -14.75 16.92 -2.10
CA LYS A 83 -14.00 15.66 -2.07
C LYS A 83 -12.55 15.97 -1.79
N PHE A 84 -11.90 15.08 -1.05
CA PHE A 84 -10.51 15.24 -0.65
C PHE A 84 -9.74 14.02 -1.12
N VAL A 85 -8.73 14.24 -1.92
CA VAL A 85 -7.60 13.31 -2.08
C VAL A 85 -6.37 14.15 -1.79
N THR A 86 -5.85 14.05 -0.57
CA THR A 86 -4.86 14.98 -0.02
C THR A 86 -3.65 14.23 0.47
N LEU A 87 -2.49 14.55 -0.10
CA LEU A 87 -1.19 14.09 0.35
C LEU A 87 -0.64 15.04 1.42
N TYR A 88 -0.05 14.45 2.45
CA TYR A 88 0.63 15.13 3.53
C TYR A 88 2.06 14.61 3.66
N HIS A 89 3.04 15.51 3.58
CA HIS A 89 4.45 15.24 3.79
C HIS A 89 4.80 15.27 5.27
N ASN A 90 5.49 14.24 5.73
CA ASN A 90 6.01 14.13 7.08
C ASN A 90 7.39 14.81 7.15
N LEU A 91 7.46 15.93 7.86
CA LEU A 91 8.67 16.75 7.94
C LEU A 91 9.82 16.13 8.76
N GLY A 92 9.64 14.90 9.25
CA GLY A 92 10.68 14.15 9.96
C GLY A 92 10.98 14.68 11.37
N ALA A 93 12.01 14.09 11.99
CA ALA A 93 12.31 14.28 13.40
C ALA A 93 12.62 15.73 13.81
N ASP A 94 13.23 16.52 12.91
CA ASP A 94 13.61 17.92 13.19
C ASP A 94 12.39 18.83 13.37
N GLU A 95 11.25 18.45 12.80
CA GLU A 95 9.97 19.15 12.89
C GLU A 95 8.94 18.35 13.71
N ASP A 96 9.41 17.47 14.61
CA ASP A 96 8.60 16.59 15.45
C ASP A 96 7.57 15.78 14.63
N PHE A 97 8.00 15.27 13.47
CA PHE A 97 7.21 14.47 12.52
C PHE A 97 5.90 15.13 12.10
N ARG A 98 5.84 16.47 12.14
CA ARG A 98 4.63 17.22 11.78
C ARG A 98 4.32 16.99 10.30
N PHE A 99 3.03 16.80 10.01
CA PHE A 99 2.55 16.65 8.64
C PHE A 99 2.17 18.02 8.06
N GLU A 100 2.63 18.27 6.84
CA GLU A 100 2.20 19.41 6.04
C GLU A 100 1.53 18.97 4.74
N ARG A 101 0.51 19.72 4.32
CA ARG A 101 -0.20 19.39 3.09
C ARG A 101 0.70 19.66 1.88
N VAL A 102 0.86 18.66 1.01
CA VAL A 102 1.50 18.84 -0.30
C VAL A 102 0.51 19.54 -1.25
N PRO A 103 0.81 20.75 -1.74
CA PRO A 103 -0.05 21.43 -2.69
C PRO A 103 0.02 20.74 -4.06
N ASP A 104 -1.13 20.66 -4.74
CA ASP A 104 -1.23 20.20 -6.13
C ASP A 104 -0.53 18.85 -6.44
N ALA A 105 -0.73 17.87 -5.55
CA ALA A 105 -0.14 16.53 -5.66
C ALA A 105 -0.55 15.72 -6.91
N GLY A 106 -1.40 16.27 -7.80
CA GLY A 106 -1.78 15.65 -9.07
C GLY A 106 -3.00 14.72 -9.01
N PHE A 107 -3.50 14.40 -7.81
CA PHE A 107 -4.69 13.58 -7.62
C PHE A 107 -5.98 14.30 -8.02
N LEU A 108 -6.85 13.59 -8.74
CA LEU A 108 -8.20 14.06 -8.99
C LEU A 108 -9.02 14.05 -7.69
N GLN A 109 -9.69 15.17 -7.41
CA GLN A 109 -10.50 15.33 -6.19
C GLN A 109 -11.84 14.60 -6.35
N ARG A 110 -11.78 13.28 -6.21
CA ARG A 110 -12.89 12.33 -6.32
C ARG A 110 -12.99 11.51 -5.03
N ARG A 111 -14.08 10.79 -4.86
CA ARG A 111 -14.30 9.87 -3.74
C ARG A 111 -14.84 8.54 -4.25
N ASP A 112 -14.68 7.48 -3.49
CA ASP A 112 -15.48 6.28 -3.69
C ASP A 112 -16.90 6.50 -3.18
N GLU A 113 -17.83 5.66 -3.61
CA GLU A 113 -19.22 5.65 -3.14
C GLU A 113 -19.34 5.13 -1.70
N GLY A 114 -18.39 4.31 -1.23
CA GLY A 114 -18.37 3.69 0.09
C GLY A 114 -17.17 4.06 0.96
N PHE A 115 -16.93 3.23 1.99
CA PHE A 115 -15.82 3.35 2.96
C PHE A 115 -14.78 2.24 2.81
N TYR A 116 -14.87 1.44 1.76
CA TYR A 116 -14.08 0.22 1.57
C TYR A 116 -12.75 0.58 0.89
N ASN A 117 -11.72 -0.27 1.03
CA ASN A 117 -10.31 0.04 0.78
C ASN A 117 -10.06 0.56 -0.66
N PRO A 118 -10.09 1.87 -0.92
CA PRO A 118 -10.15 2.40 -2.27
C PRO A 118 -8.77 2.90 -2.73
N ILE A 119 -7.73 2.66 -1.92
CA ILE A 119 -6.37 3.12 -2.14
C ILE A 119 -5.45 1.92 -1.92
N SER A 120 -4.50 1.71 -2.83
CA SER A 120 -3.38 0.80 -2.61
C SER A 120 -2.09 1.46 -3.08
N THR A 121 -0.99 1.14 -2.41
CA THR A 121 0.33 1.73 -2.67
C THR A 121 1.37 0.65 -2.97
N GLY A 122 2.32 0.97 -3.84
CA GLY A 122 3.41 0.08 -4.22
C GLY A 122 4.20 0.61 -5.42
N ASP A 123 5.45 0.18 -5.59
CA ASP A 123 6.27 0.55 -6.75
C ASP A 123 5.81 -0.28 -7.96
N PHE A 124 4.84 0.24 -8.71
CA PHE A 124 4.20 -0.49 -9.80
C PHE A 124 5.12 -0.62 -11.02
N ASN A 125 6.04 0.34 -11.20
CA ASN A 125 6.85 0.47 -12.41
C ASN A 125 8.36 0.18 -12.21
N HIS A 126 8.71 -0.25 -10.98
CA HIS A 126 10.06 -0.61 -10.54
C HIS A 126 11.07 0.53 -10.73
N ASP A 127 10.67 1.77 -10.47
CA ASP A 127 11.58 2.93 -10.49
C ASP A 127 12.09 3.36 -9.11
N GLY A 128 11.67 2.65 -8.06
CA GLY A 128 12.05 2.94 -6.69
C GLY A 128 11.28 4.09 -6.06
N TYR A 129 10.16 4.53 -6.63
CA TYR A 129 9.25 5.47 -6.00
C TYR A 129 7.85 4.86 -5.88
N THR A 130 7.27 4.96 -4.70
CA THR A 130 5.97 4.33 -4.42
C THR A 130 4.86 4.99 -5.22
N ASP A 131 4.14 4.21 -6.04
CA ASP A 131 3.00 4.62 -6.84
C ASP A 131 1.67 4.42 -6.09
N VAL A 132 0.58 5.00 -6.62
CA VAL A 132 -0.73 5.01 -5.96
C VAL A 132 -1.84 4.58 -6.92
N LEU A 133 -2.72 3.70 -6.46
CA LEU A 133 -3.91 3.25 -7.18
C LEU A 133 -5.17 3.67 -6.43
N ILE A 134 -6.13 4.32 -7.12
CA ILE A 134 -7.34 4.87 -6.49
C ILE A 134 -8.61 4.44 -7.21
N MET A 135 -9.58 3.92 -6.46
CA MET A 135 -10.96 3.69 -6.88
C MET A 135 -11.85 4.90 -6.56
N SER A 136 -12.67 5.37 -7.51
CA SER A 136 -13.56 6.52 -7.27
C SER A 136 -14.80 6.59 -8.18
N ASN A 137 -15.79 7.39 -7.79
CA ASN A 137 -16.93 7.80 -8.62
C ASN A 137 -17.01 9.32 -8.77
N GLN A 138 -16.91 9.79 -10.02
CA GLN A 138 -17.32 11.14 -10.38
C GLN A 138 -17.73 11.16 -11.85
N ASN A 139 -19.03 11.26 -12.12
CA ASN A 139 -19.63 11.18 -13.47
C ASN A 139 -19.28 9.86 -14.19
N GLY A 140 -19.12 8.78 -13.42
CA GLY A 140 -18.62 7.49 -13.91
C GLY A 140 -17.69 6.87 -12.87
N ARG A 141 -17.55 5.55 -12.94
CA ARG A 141 -16.64 4.76 -12.10
C ARG A 141 -15.23 4.84 -12.69
N HIS A 142 -14.23 4.99 -11.82
CA HIS A 142 -12.84 5.10 -12.21
C HIS A 142 -11.99 4.24 -11.29
N ILE A 143 -10.97 3.61 -11.88
CA ILE A 143 -9.79 3.15 -11.18
C ILE A 143 -8.63 3.87 -11.86
N ASP A 144 -7.91 4.68 -11.11
CA ASP A 144 -6.88 5.59 -11.61
C ASP A 144 -5.53 5.17 -11.02
N LEU A 145 -4.57 4.83 -11.89
CA LEU A 145 -3.17 4.61 -11.52
C LEU A 145 -2.40 5.93 -11.59
N TYR A 146 -1.64 6.23 -10.54
CA TYR A 146 -0.86 7.45 -10.39
C TYR A 146 0.59 7.08 -10.15
N LEU A 147 1.46 7.43 -11.10
CA LEU A 147 2.90 7.23 -10.94
C LEU A 147 3.53 8.38 -10.17
N ASN A 148 4.42 8.08 -9.24
CA ASN A 148 5.15 9.07 -8.47
C ASN A 148 6.21 9.75 -9.35
N ASP A 149 6.18 11.08 -9.42
CA ASP A 149 7.21 11.85 -10.13
C ASP A 149 8.45 12.01 -9.24
N LYS A 150 9.12 10.89 -8.97
CA LYS A 150 10.43 10.80 -8.34
C LYS A 150 10.55 11.56 -7.02
N GLY A 151 9.55 11.42 -6.15
CA GLY A 151 9.58 12.02 -4.82
C GLY A 151 9.34 13.53 -4.80
N THR A 152 8.93 14.14 -5.91
CA THR A 152 8.65 15.59 -5.95
C THR A 152 7.35 15.99 -5.24
N GLY A 153 6.57 15.01 -4.76
CA GLY A 153 5.22 15.22 -4.22
C GLY A 153 4.14 15.35 -5.31
N ARG A 154 4.50 15.20 -6.59
CA ARG A 154 3.57 15.18 -7.73
C ARG A 154 3.34 13.76 -8.22
N PHE A 155 2.08 13.44 -8.47
CA PHE A 155 1.66 12.16 -9.03
C PHE A 155 1.05 12.33 -10.43
N ILE A 156 1.49 11.51 -11.37
CA ILE A 156 1.11 11.55 -12.78
C ILE A 156 0.11 10.43 -13.06
N ARG A 157 -1.14 10.82 -13.26
CA ARG A 157 -2.21 9.89 -13.66
C ARG A 157 -1.88 9.22 -14.99
N GLN A 158 -1.99 7.91 -15.04
CA GLN A 158 -1.89 7.10 -16.25
C GLN A 158 -3.26 6.90 -16.88
N GLU A 159 -3.30 6.90 -18.21
CA GLU A 159 -4.50 6.49 -18.93
C GLU A 159 -4.51 4.97 -19.03
N ILE A 160 -5.41 4.34 -18.26
CA ILE A 160 -5.64 2.90 -18.28
C ILE A 160 -7.08 2.65 -18.76
N ASP A 161 -7.23 1.67 -19.67
CA ASP A 161 -8.52 1.31 -20.26
C ASP A 161 -8.93 -0.07 -19.78
N PHE A 162 -9.42 -0.14 -18.55
CA PHE A 162 -10.07 -1.33 -18.03
C PHE A 162 -11.38 -0.99 -17.31
N GLU A 163 -12.24 -2.00 -17.14
CA GLU A 163 -13.51 -1.81 -16.46
C GLU A 163 -13.30 -1.29 -15.04
N ALA A 164 -14.12 -0.35 -14.59
CA ALA A 164 -14.02 0.20 -13.25
C ALA A 164 -15.21 -0.25 -12.39
N ALA A 165 -14.95 -0.37 -11.08
CA ALA A 165 -15.96 -0.57 -10.06
C ALA A 165 -15.82 0.49 -8.97
N THR A 166 -16.79 0.54 -8.07
CA THR A 166 -16.84 1.39 -6.87
C THR A 166 -17.45 0.59 -5.73
N ASN A 167 -17.45 1.16 -4.52
CA ASN A 167 -18.12 0.56 -3.36
C ASN A 167 -17.58 -0.85 -3.03
N GLY A 168 -16.30 -1.05 -3.29
CA GLY A 168 -15.54 -2.27 -3.04
C GLY A 168 -14.09 -1.89 -2.75
N SER A 169 -13.13 -2.72 -3.12
CA SER A 169 -11.72 -2.42 -2.91
C SER A 169 -10.88 -2.49 -4.18
N VAL A 170 -9.72 -1.85 -4.14
CA VAL A 170 -8.67 -2.00 -5.13
C VAL A 170 -7.36 -2.32 -4.42
N MET A 171 -6.55 -3.21 -4.99
CA MET A 171 -5.27 -3.64 -4.41
C MET A 171 -4.21 -3.85 -5.48
N PHE A 172 -2.97 -3.49 -5.16
CA PHE A 172 -1.81 -4.09 -5.79
C PHE A 172 -1.51 -5.47 -5.18
N GLY A 173 -0.94 -6.36 -5.98
CA GLY A 173 -0.36 -7.63 -5.52
C GLY A 173 0.26 -8.41 -6.69
N ASP A 174 1.31 -9.18 -6.44
CA ASP A 174 1.91 -10.06 -7.45
C ASP A 174 1.11 -11.38 -7.53
N LEU A 175 0.12 -11.43 -8.43
CA LEU A 175 -0.82 -12.55 -8.51
C LEU A 175 -0.22 -13.72 -9.28
N ASN A 176 0.69 -13.46 -10.22
CA ASN A 176 1.29 -14.45 -11.10
C ASN A 176 2.70 -14.91 -10.67
N ASN A 177 3.25 -14.32 -9.61
CA ASN A 177 4.60 -14.52 -9.07
C ASN A 177 5.73 -14.17 -10.06
N ASP A 178 5.56 -13.12 -10.86
CA ASP A 178 6.58 -12.62 -11.79
C ASP A 178 7.46 -11.50 -11.19
N GLY A 179 7.16 -11.08 -9.96
CA GLY A 179 7.86 -10.04 -9.22
C GLY A 179 7.37 -8.62 -9.52
N TRP A 180 6.36 -8.43 -10.36
CA TRP A 180 5.70 -7.15 -10.62
C TRP A 180 4.34 -7.08 -9.94
N LEU A 181 3.92 -5.86 -9.59
CA LEU A 181 2.59 -5.65 -9.05
C LEU A 181 1.53 -5.74 -10.17
N ASP A 182 0.54 -6.59 -9.94
CA ASP A 182 -0.72 -6.66 -10.68
C ASP A 182 -1.81 -5.87 -9.93
N ILE A 183 -2.99 -5.76 -10.54
CA ILE A 183 -4.14 -5.07 -9.95
C ILE A 183 -5.30 -6.05 -9.74
N GLU A 184 -5.83 -6.11 -8.52
CA GLU A 184 -7.15 -6.68 -8.22
C GLU A 184 -8.12 -5.56 -7.85
N TYR A 185 -9.38 -5.72 -8.25
CA TYR A 185 -10.45 -4.96 -7.62
C TYR A 185 -11.73 -5.79 -7.49
N SER A 186 -12.56 -5.42 -6.52
CA SER A 186 -13.94 -5.87 -6.38
C SER A 186 -14.91 -4.70 -6.23
N GLY A 187 -16.20 -4.94 -6.46
CA GLY A 187 -17.24 -3.97 -6.14
C GLY A 187 -18.40 -3.94 -7.13
N TYR A 188 -19.07 -2.80 -7.16
CA TYR A 188 -20.20 -2.54 -8.05
C TYR A 188 -19.70 -1.86 -9.33
N SER A 189 -19.86 -2.52 -10.49
CA SER A 189 -19.49 -1.97 -11.81
C SER A 189 -20.73 -1.60 -12.63
N ASP A 190 -20.52 -1.01 -13.81
CA ASP A 190 -21.60 -0.72 -14.75
C ASP A 190 -22.19 -1.99 -15.40
N LYS A 191 -21.51 -3.14 -15.28
CA LYS A 191 -21.93 -4.42 -15.87
C LYS A 191 -22.52 -5.40 -14.85
N THR A 192 -22.03 -5.38 -13.61
CA THR A 192 -22.45 -6.33 -12.56
C THR A 192 -22.35 -5.71 -11.16
N SER A 193 -23.18 -6.18 -10.24
CA SER A 193 -23.14 -5.80 -8.82
C SER A 193 -21.97 -6.43 -8.07
N THR A 194 -21.34 -7.47 -8.62
CA THR A 194 -20.36 -8.33 -7.95
C THR A 194 -19.08 -8.44 -8.78
N ALA A 195 -18.62 -7.31 -9.31
CA ALA A 195 -17.40 -7.28 -10.09
C ALA A 195 -16.23 -7.79 -9.25
N LEU A 196 -15.41 -8.64 -9.86
CA LEU A 196 -14.11 -9.06 -9.38
C LEU A 196 -13.22 -9.14 -10.60
N LYS A 197 -12.11 -8.42 -10.63
CA LYS A 197 -11.20 -8.41 -11.76
C LYS A 197 -9.75 -8.42 -11.31
N THR A 198 -8.93 -9.12 -12.08
CA THR A 198 -7.49 -9.24 -11.93
C THR A 198 -6.82 -8.85 -13.25
N TYR A 199 -6.03 -7.78 -13.23
CA TYR A 199 -5.31 -7.22 -14.36
C TYR A 199 -3.81 -7.43 -14.20
N ILE A 200 -3.24 -8.25 -15.07
CA ILE A 200 -1.84 -8.64 -15.01
C ILE A 200 -0.96 -7.64 -15.75
N ASN A 201 0.04 -7.11 -15.05
CA ASN A 201 0.96 -6.11 -15.58
C ASN A 201 1.87 -6.75 -16.65
N GLN A 202 1.79 -6.26 -17.89
CA GLN A 202 2.60 -6.77 -19.00
C GLN A 202 3.98 -6.09 -19.09
N GLN A 203 4.37 -5.32 -18.07
CA GLN A 203 5.70 -4.70 -17.92
C GLN A 203 6.05 -3.71 -19.04
N ASN A 204 5.04 -3.26 -19.79
CA ASN A 204 5.17 -2.36 -20.94
C ASN A 204 4.12 -1.25 -20.95
N GLY A 205 3.44 -1.04 -19.81
CA GLY A 205 2.34 -0.08 -19.65
C GLY A 205 0.96 -0.61 -20.08
N SER A 206 0.85 -1.86 -20.53
CA SER A 206 -0.43 -2.52 -20.81
C SER A 206 -0.78 -3.58 -19.77
N PHE A 207 -2.07 -3.94 -19.74
CA PHE A 207 -2.64 -4.91 -18.80
C PHE A 207 -3.34 -6.04 -19.56
N ALA A 208 -3.23 -7.26 -19.05
CA ALA A 208 -4.04 -8.38 -19.50
C ALA A 208 -5.14 -8.68 -18.48
N ASP A 209 -6.41 -8.58 -18.88
CA ASP A 209 -7.52 -9.14 -18.10
C ASP A 209 -7.49 -10.66 -18.24
N LEU A 210 -6.91 -11.33 -17.25
CA LEU A 210 -6.90 -12.80 -17.16
C LEU A 210 -7.93 -13.32 -16.17
N THR A 211 -8.90 -12.49 -15.78
CA THR A 211 -9.95 -12.88 -14.84
C THR A 211 -10.82 -13.97 -15.46
N PRO A 212 -10.92 -15.17 -14.86
CA PRO A 212 -11.86 -16.16 -15.35
C PRO A 212 -13.32 -15.70 -15.15
N ASP A 213 -14.19 -16.04 -16.12
CA ASP A 213 -15.60 -15.61 -16.11
C ASP A 213 -16.41 -16.11 -14.89
N ASN A 214 -15.91 -17.13 -14.18
CA ASN A 214 -16.58 -17.72 -13.02
C ASN A 214 -16.18 -17.08 -11.68
N LEU A 215 -15.29 -16.08 -11.69
CA LEU A 215 -14.99 -15.30 -10.50
C LEU A 215 -16.11 -14.31 -10.24
N THR A 216 -16.61 -14.31 -9.02
CA THR A 216 -17.65 -13.39 -8.54
C THR A 216 -17.19 -12.76 -7.25
N GLY A 217 -17.17 -11.43 -7.21
CA GLY A 217 -16.80 -10.67 -6.04
C GLY A 217 -18.01 -10.32 -5.19
N ALA A 218 -17.89 -9.19 -4.51
CA ALA A 218 -18.95 -8.59 -3.73
C ALA A 218 -18.86 -7.06 -3.81
N PHE A 219 -19.95 -6.37 -3.51
CA PHE A 219 -19.97 -4.92 -3.29
C PHE A 219 -20.38 -4.60 -1.86
N GLN A 220 -20.14 -3.37 -1.42
CA GLN A 220 -20.23 -2.98 -0.02
C GLN A 220 -19.43 -3.91 0.89
N GLY A 221 -18.14 -4.03 0.61
CA GLY A 221 -17.19 -4.79 1.40
C GLY A 221 -15.79 -4.68 0.79
N GLN A 222 -14.84 -5.44 1.32
CA GLN A 222 -13.45 -5.42 0.89
C GLN A 222 -13.03 -6.80 0.38
N SER A 223 -12.18 -6.79 -0.65
CA SER A 223 -11.28 -7.89 -0.96
C SER A 223 -9.99 -7.77 -0.16
N THR A 224 -9.34 -8.91 0.11
CA THR A 224 -7.96 -9.02 0.60
C THR A 224 -7.23 -10.07 -0.21
N LEU A 225 -5.96 -9.82 -0.52
CA LEU A 225 -5.05 -10.81 -1.12
C LEU A 225 -4.14 -11.37 -0.04
N ALA A 226 -4.07 -12.70 0.08
CA ALA A 226 -3.23 -13.36 1.07
C ALA A 226 -2.93 -14.81 0.67
N ASP A 227 -1.81 -15.38 1.11
CA ASP A 227 -1.48 -16.80 0.90
C ASP A 227 -2.20 -17.69 1.91
N ILE A 228 -3.53 -17.75 1.80
CA ILE A 228 -4.37 -18.33 2.85
C ILE A 228 -4.20 -19.85 2.93
N ASN A 229 -3.70 -20.50 1.87
CA ASN A 229 -3.42 -21.93 1.84
C ASN A 229 -1.93 -22.30 1.97
N GLY A 230 -1.03 -21.30 2.04
CA GLY A 230 0.41 -21.48 2.26
C GLY A 230 1.18 -22.07 1.07
N ASP A 231 0.66 -21.95 -0.16
CA ASP A 231 1.29 -22.50 -1.35
C ASP A 231 2.28 -21.55 -2.04
N GLY A 232 2.39 -20.31 -1.57
CA GLY A 232 3.26 -19.27 -2.13
C GLY A 232 2.59 -18.44 -3.21
N THR A 233 1.28 -18.52 -3.41
CA THR A 233 0.53 -17.62 -4.30
C THR A 233 -0.40 -16.72 -3.49
N LEU A 234 -0.80 -15.58 -4.04
CA LEU A 234 -1.83 -14.75 -3.42
C LEU A 234 -3.20 -15.29 -3.82
N ASP A 235 -3.99 -15.67 -2.83
CA ASP A 235 -5.41 -16.04 -2.95
C ASP A 235 -6.29 -14.80 -2.78
N ILE A 236 -7.53 -14.86 -3.29
CA ILE A 236 -8.50 -13.77 -3.20
C ILE A 236 -9.57 -14.10 -2.16
N ILE A 237 -9.75 -13.24 -1.18
CA ILE A 237 -10.88 -13.27 -0.25
C ILE A 237 -11.73 -12.04 -0.54
N SER A 238 -12.94 -12.21 -1.08
CA SER A 238 -13.84 -11.08 -1.37
C SER A 238 -15.05 -11.14 -0.44
N THR A 239 -15.36 -10.05 0.26
CA THR A 239 -16.45 -10.00 1.23
C THR A 239 -17.40 -8.85 0.92
N GLY A 240 -18.68 -8.98 1.29
CA GLY A 240 -19.68 -7.94 1.10
C GLY A 240 -21.05 -8.50 0.74
N ASN A 241 -21.71 -7.86 -0.22
CA ASN A 241 -23.03 -8.21 -0.73
C ASN A 241 -22.95 -8.67 -2.18
N GLY A 242 -23.87 -9.56 -2.55
CA GLY A 242 -24.18 -9.89 -3.92
C GLY A 242 -25.60 -9.48 -4.31
N ASP A 243 -26.08 -10.05 -5.41
CA ASP A 243 -27.44 -9.82 -5.88
C ASP A 243 -28.48 -10.10 -4.80
N ASN A 244 -29.51 -9.25 -4.75
CA ASN A 244 -30.56 -9.28 -3.73
C ASN A 244 -30.03 -9.13 -2.29
N TRP A 245 -28.88 -8.48 -2.09
CA TRP A 245 -28.27 -8.23 -0.77
C TRP A 245 -27.88 -9.49 -0.01
N VAL A 246 -27.59 -10.57 -0.73
CA VAL A 246 -27.05 -11.79 -0.11
C VAL A 246 -25.64 -11.47 0.39
N CYS A 247 -25.36 -11.73 1.67
CA CYS A 247 -24.00 -11.58 2.19
C CYS A 247 -23.08 -12.64 1.60
N LEU A 248 -21.91 -12.23 1.12
CA LEU A 248 -20.92 -13.06 0.44
C LEU A 248 -19.58 -13.00 1.17
N ALA A 249 -18.84 -14.10 1.11
CA ALA A 249 -17.44 -14.21 1.52
C ALA A 249 -16.69 -15.27 0.66
N PRO A 250 -16.79 -15.26 -0.69
CA PRO A 250 -16.07 -16.22 -1.51
C PRO A 250 -14.55 -16.11 -1.32
N ILE A 251 -13.92 -17.29 -1.23
CA ILE A 251 -12.47 -17.44 -1.25
C ILE A 251 -12.10 -18.13 -2.57
N TYR A 252 -11.09 -17.63 -3.25
CA TYR A 252 -10.54 -18.22 -4.46
C TYR A 252 -9.07 -18.55 -4.24
N TYR A 253 -8.76 -19.84 -4.17
CA TYR A 253 -7.37 -20.28 -4.16
C TYR A 253 -6.78 -20.10 -5.55
N ASN A 254 -5.75 -19.28 -5.64
CA ASN A 254 -4.98 -19.05 -6.83
C ASN A 254 -3.91 -20.15 -6.97
N THR A 255 -3.50 -20.41 -8.20
CA THR A 255 -2.35 -21.24 -8.52
C THR A 255 -1.74 -20.72 -9.81
N THR A 256 -0.41 -20.83 -9.93
CA THR A 256 0.33 -20.52 -11.17
C THR A 256 1.04 -21.78 -11.67
N ASP A 257 0.98 -22.03 -12.97
CA ASP A 257 1.66 -23.17 -13.63
C ASP A 257 3.15 -22.90 -13.93
N GLY A 258 3.68 -21.78 -13.44
CA GLY A 258 5.06 -21.34 -13.68
C GLY A 258 5.27 -20.63 -15.02
N SER A 259 4.26 -20.59 -15.90
CA SER A 259 4.24 -19.72 -17.09
C SER A 259 3.62 -18.35 -16.81
N GLY A 260 3.17 -18.11 -15.57
CA GLY A 260 2.42 -16.92 -15.17
C GLY A 260 0.91 -17.04 -15.44
N HIS A 261 0.45 -18.21 -15.92
CA HIS A 261 -0.98 -18.44 -16.11
C HIS A 261 -1.67 -18.72 -14.76
N LEU A 262 -2.70 -17.92 -14.46
CA LEU A 262 -3.48 -18.02 -13.24
C LEU A 262 -4.61 -19.03 -13.37
N SER A 263 -4.83 -19.82 -12.31
CA SER A 263 -6.02 -20.65 -12.16
C SER A 263 -6.59 -20.49 -10.76
N PHE A 264 -7.90 -20.26 -10.69
CA PHE A 264 -8.61 -20.02 -9.44
C PHE A 264 -9.59 -21.14 -9.12
N ARG A 265 -9.54 -21.64 -7.89
CA ARG A 265 -10.52 -22.58 -7.33
C ARG A 265 -11.38 -21.89 -6.29
N HIS A 266 -12.67 -21.78 -6.55
CA HIS A 266 -13.64 -21.30 -5.57
C HIS A 266 -13.75 -22.27 -4.38
N VAL A 267 -13.68 -21.72 -3.17
CA VAL A 267 -13.87 -22.41 -1.89
C VAL A 267 -15.19 -21.92 -1.28
N PRO A 268 -16.28 -22.70 -1.40
CA PRO A 268 -17.59 -22.29 -0.89
C PRO A 268 -17.65 -22.31 0.64
N GLU A 269 -18.61 -21.60 1.24
CA GLU A 269 -18.86 -21.56 2.69
C GLU A 269 -18.93 -22.95 3.35
N THR A 270 -19.50 -23.96 2.66
CA THR A 270 -19.57 -25.33 3.19
C THR A 270 -18.21 -26.01 3.35
N GLU A 271 -17.21 -25.54 2.61
CA GLU A 271 -15.82 -26.00 2.69
C GLU A 271 -15.01 -25.08 3.60
N SER A 272 -15.05 -23.76 3.38
CA SER A 272 -14.26 -22.78 4.14
C SER A 272 -14.73 -22.63 5.58
N GLY A 273 -16.03 -22.71 5.86
CA GLY A 273 -16.60 -22.40 7.18
C GLY A 273 -16.75 -20.91 7.48
N ILE A 274 -16.44 -20.03 6.51
CA ILE A 274 -16.63 -18.58 6.64
C ILE A 274 -18.03 -18.20 6.20
N LEU A 275 -18.79 -17.61 7.12
CA LEU A 275 -20.11 -17.06 6.82
C LEU A 275 -20.00 -15.87 5.87
N GLY A 276 -20.95 -15.70 4.96
CA GLY A 276 -21.09 -14.45 4.20
C GLY A 276 -21.27 -13.24 5.12
N VAL A 277 -20.56 -12.14 4.84
CA VAL A 277 -20.59 -10.91 5.67
C VAL A 277 -20.73 -9.68 4.79
N SER A 278 -21.72 -8.85 5.07
CA SER A 278 -21.95 -7.56 4.43
C SER A 278 -21.17 -6.44 5.11
N ARG A 279 -20.82 -5.39 4.34
CA ARG A 279 -20.04 -4.23 4.79
C ARG A 279 -18.74 -4.65 5.48
N ALA A 280 -18.11 -5.65 4.87
CA ALA A 280 -17.08 -6.41 5.53
C ALA A 280 -15.69 -5.84 5.31
N ASN A 281 -14.86 -5.93 6.34
CA ASN A 281 -13.43 -5.65 6.34
C ASN A 281 -12.72 -6.89 6.90
N PRO A 282 -12.14 -7.75 6.04
CA PRO A 282 -11.33 -8.88 6.45
C PRO A 282 -9.87 -8.48 6.66
N LEU A 283 -9.29 -8.92 7.78
CA LEU A 283 -7.86 -8.91 8.05
C LEU A 283 -7.37 -10.35 8.14
N VAL A 284 -6.19 -10.63 7.60
CA VAL A 284 -5.64 -11.98 7.50
C VAL A 284 -4.23 -11.97 8.06
N ALA A 285 -3.93 -12.85 9.00
CA ALA A 285 -2.61 -13.11 9.58
C ALA A 285 -2.68 -14.40 10.40
N ASP A 286 -1.56 -15.05 10.69
CA ASP A 286 -1.52 -16.10 11.71
C ASP A 286 -1.65 -15.47 13.11
N PHE A 287 -2.85 -15.52 13.68
CA PHE A 287 -3.18 -14.87 14.95
C PHE A 287 -2.94 -15.81 16.15
N ASN A 288 -2.84 -17.13 15.94
CA ASN A 288 -2.63 -18.09 17.02
C ASN A 288 -1.22 -18.72 17.01
N ALA A 289 -0.38 -18.34 16.05
CA ALA A 289 0.99 -18.81 15.84
C ALA A 289 1.06 -20.33 15.56
N ASP A 290 0.18 -20.83 14.68
CA ASP A 290 0.14 -22.24 14.28
C ASP A 290 0.69 -22.52 12.86
N GLY A 291 1.24 -21.49 12.20
CA GLY A 291 1.83 -21.52 10.88
C GLY A 291 0.82 -21.34 9.73
N ARG A 292 -0.47 -21.13 10.03
CA ARG A 292 -1.53 -20.92 9.04
C ARG A 292 -2.16 -19.55 9.21
N MET A 293 -2.58 -18.96 8.09
CA MET A 293 -3.29 -17.70 8.16
C MET A 293 -4.70 -17.89 8.72
N ASP A 294 -5.00 -17.13 9.76
CA ASP A 294 -6.31 -16.94 10.34
C ASP A 294 -6.99 -15.71 9.73
N MET A 295 -8.23 -15.44 10.14
CA MET A 295 -8.98 -14.31 9.61
C MET A 295 -9.80 -13.60 10.68
N ILE A 296 -9.82 -12.28 10.63
CA ILE A 296 -10.73 -11.44 11.42
C ILE A 296 -11.60 -10.67 10.46
N ILE A 297 -12.92 -10.84 10.58
CA ILE A 297 -13.89 -10.13 9.74
C ILE A 297 -14.71 -9.20 10.62
N ASN A 298 -14.65 -7.90 10.34
CA ASN A 298 -15.62 -6.95 10.82
C ASN A 298 -16.78 -6.83 9.81
N GLY A 299 -18.03 -6.85 10.27
CA GLY A 299 -19.20 -6.60 9.41
C GLY A 299 -20.49 -7.25 9.93
N GLU A 300 -21.57 -7.12 9.14
CA GLU A 300 -22.87 -7.73 9.44
C GLU A 300 -23.00 -9.10 8.74
N PRO A 301 -23.03 -10.21 9.51
CA PRO A 301 -23.07 -11.57 8.97
C PRO A 301 -24.44 -11.94 8.40
N SER A 302 -24.47 -12.99 7.60
CA SER A 302 -25.69 -13.61 7.08
C SER A 302 -26.60 -14.22 8.17
N ASP A 303 -26.08 -14.52 9.36
CA ASP A 303 -26.84 -15.14 10.47
C ASP A 303 -27.73 -14.14 11.25
N GLY A 304 -27.71 -12.86 10.88
CA GLY A 304 -28.52 -11.81 11.52
C GLY A 304 -28.06 -11.43 12.92
N SER A 305 -26.86 -11.84 13.36
CA SER A 305 -26.34 -11.50 14.68
C SER A 305 -25.81 -10.05 14.80
N GLY A 306 -25.90 -9.26 13.72
CA GLY A 306 -25.52 -7.85 13.66
C GLY A 306 -24.02 -7.62 13.49
N PHE A 307 -23.62 -6.35 13.43
CA PHE A 307 -22.23 -5.92 13.25
C PHE A 307 -21.33 -6.42 14.39
N ARG A 308 -20.32 -7.24 14.02
CA ARG A 308 -19.37 -7.83 14.98
C ARG A 308 -18.02 -8.03 14.33
N ASN A 309 -17.00 -8.06 15.19
CA ASN A 309 -15.70 -8.64 14.89
C ASN A 309 -15.81 -10.15 15.12
N ARG A 310 -15.46 -10.97 14.12
CA ARG A 310 -15.37 -12.44 14.22
C ARG A 310 -13.95 -12.87 13.89
N ILE A 311 -13.34 -13.61 14.79
CA ILE A 311 -12.05 -14.27 14.56
C ILE A 311 -12.34 -15.69 14.09
N TYR A 312 -11.63 -16.13 13.08
CA TYR A 312 -11.72 -17.45 12.49
C TYR A 312 -10.33 -18.07 12.46
N TYR A 313 -10.17 -19.21 13.13
CA TYR A 313 -8.93 -19.97 13.14
C TYR A 313 -8.93 -21.04 12.06
N GLN A 314 -7.90 -21.10 11.25
CA GLN A 314 -7.79 -22.10 10.19
C GLN A 314 -7.19 -23.41 10.72
N ASN A 315 -7.81 -24.54 10.38
CA ASN A 315 -7.26 -25.86 10.69
C ASN A 315 -6.37 -26.40 9.56
N GLU A 316 -5.74 -27.57 9.78
CA GLU A 316 -4.83 -28.20 8.81
C GLU A 316 -5.51 -28.58 7.48
N GLU A 317 -6.84 -28.71 7.45
CA GLU A 317 -7.60 -28.97 6.23
C GLU A 317 -8.03 -27.70 5.48
N GLY A 318 -7.61 -26.52 5.94
CA GLY A 318 -7.98 -25.23 5.36
C GLY A 318 -9.38 -24.72 5.76
N LYS A 319 -10.05 -25.40 6.70
CA LYS A 319 -11.35 -25.01 7.21
C LYS A 319 -11.20 -24.04 8.38
N PHE A 320 -11.95 -22.96 8.31
CA PHE A 320 -12.05 -21.94 9.34
C PHE A 320 -13.10 -22.29 10.39
N THR A 321 -12.72 -22.16 11.65
CA THR A 321 -13.63 -22.28 12.80
C THR A 321 -13.71 -20.94 13.50
N MET A 322 -14.92 -20.40 13.59
CA MET A 322 -15.17 -19.15 14.31
C MET A 322 -14.85 -19.34 15.80
N ASP A 323 -14.01 -18.45 16.35
CA ASP A 323 -13.83 -18.38 17.79
C ASP A 323 -15.10 -17.80 18.44
N THR A 324 -15.59 -18.52 19.44
CA THR A 324 -16.74 -18.13 20.26
C THR A 324 -16.31 -17.69 21.66
N SER A 325 -15.02 -17.77 21.97
CA SER A 325 -14.42 -17.06 23.09
C SER A 325 -14.45 -15.57 22.73
N TYR A 326 -14.93 -14.71 23.65
CA TYR A 326 -15.25 -13.32 23.32
C TYR A 326 -14.27 -12.30 23.96
N PRO A 327 -13.06 -12.11 23.43
CA PRO A 327 -12.17 -11.05 23.91
C PRO A 327 -12.33 -9.69 23.20
N ILE A 328 -12.83 -9.64 21.95
CA ILE A 328 -12.91 -8.39 21.16
C ILE A 328 -14.29 -7.73 21.28
N VAL A 329 -14.30 -6.41 21.53
CA VAL A 329 -15.52 -5.61 21.59
C VAL A 329 -16.16 -5.50 20.19
N PRO A 330 -17.47 -5.76 20.04
CA PRO A 330 -18.18 -5.48 18.79
C PRO A 330 -18.11 -3.99 18.45
N VAL A 331 -18.01 -3.67 17.16
CA VAL A 331 -18.25 -2.32 16.65
C VAL A 331 -19.55 -2.30 15.86
N ASN A 332 -20.22 -1.16 15.82
CA ASN A 332 -21.43 -1.01 15.01
C ASN A 332 -21.10 -0.82 13.52
N GLN A 333 -22.12 -0.48 12.72
CA GLN A 333 -22.05 -0.33 11.27
C GLN A 333 -21.07 0.72 10.72
N ASP A 334 -20.55 1.61 11.57
CA ASP A 334 -19.67 2.73 11.19
C ASP A 334 -18.28 2.63 11.86
N GLY A 335 -17.91 1.43 12.36
CA GLY A 335 -16.60 1.13 12.90
C GLY A 335 -15.64 0.47 11.91
N GLY A 336 -14.38 0.36 12.30
CA GLY A 336 -13.33 -0.22 11.47
C GLY A 336 -12.32 -1.00 12.30
N ILE A 337 -11.64 -1.93 11.63
CA ILE A 337 -10.52 -2.68 12.17
C ILE A 337 -9.29 -2.49 11.29
N ASN A 338 -8.12 -2.53 11.91
CA ASN A 338 -6.82 -2.64 11.25
C ASN A 338 -5.91 -3.51 12.14
N MET A 339 -4.73 -3.88 11.67
CA MET A 339 -3.78 -4.67 12.44
C MET A 339 -2.37 -4.12 12.34
N GLY A 340 -1.51 -4.57 13.24
CA GLY A 340 -0.08 -4.27 13.24
C GLY A 340 0.56 -4.84 14.49
N ASP A 341 1.83 -5.22 14.42
CA ASP A 341 2.60 -5.59 15.61
C ASP A 341 2.90 -4.31 16.41
N TRP A 342 2.02 -3.98 17.37
CA TRP A 342 2.10 -2.74 18.12
C TRP A 342 3.27 -2.77 19.11
N ASN A 343 3.40 -3.86 19.84
CA ASN A 343 4.34 -3.97 20.95
C ASN A 343 5.74 -4.51 20.54
N GLY A 344 5.90 -5.00 19.31
CA GLY A 344 7.15 -5.56 18.80
C GLY A 344 7.42 -7.00 19.20
N ASP A 345 6.39 -7.78 19.52
CA ASP A 345 6.52 -9.18 19.98
C ASP A 345 6.37 -10.21 18.86
N GLY A 346 6.12 -9.76 17.62
CA GLY A 346 5.98 -10.64 16.46
C GLY A 346 4.58 -11.22 16.27
N ASN A 347 3.60 -10.87 17.12
CA ASN A 347 2.20 -11.21 16.91
C ASN A 347 1.44 -9.99 16.36
N MET A 348 0.55 -10.20 15.39
CA MET A 348 -0.30 -9.11 14.90
C MET A 348 -1.34 -8.73 15.95
N ASP A 349 -1.28 -7.48 16.40
CA ASP A 349 -2.27 -6.87 17.28
C ASP A 349 -3.41 -6.26 16.46
N ILE A 350 -4.55 -6.04 17.10
CA ILE A 350 -5.75 -5.54 16.42
C ILE A 350 -6.07 -4.14 16.91
N ILE A 351 -6.24 -3.23 15.96
CA ILE A 351 -6.65 -1.86 16.20
C ILE A 351 -8.14 -1.76 15.85
N VAL A 352 -8.96 -1.34 16.81
CA VAL A 352 -10.40 -1.21 16.64
C VAL A 352 -10.80 0.24 16.87
N GLY A 353 -11.50 0.83 15.91
CA GLY A 353 -12.03 2.19 15.97
C GLY A 353 -13.50 2.26 15.62
N GLY A 354 -14.13 3.37 16.00
CA GLY A 354 -15.55 3.64 15.74
C GLY A 354 -16.46 3.29 16.91
N TYR A 355 -17.77 3.42 16.69
CA TYR A 355 -18.75 3.29 17.76
C TYR A 355 -18.80 1.87 18.31
N ILE A 356 -18.76 1.78 19.64
CA ILE A 356 -18.95 0.52 20.34
C ILE A 356 -20.32 -0.05 19.98
N GLY A 357 -20.31 -1.25 19.42
CA GLY A 357 -21.51 -2.05 19.24
C GLY A 357 -21.88 -2.75 20.54
N THR A 358 -23.18 -2.96 20.76
CA THR A 358 -23.67 -3.78 21.86
C THR A 358 -23.88 -5.22 21.39
N ARG A 359 -23.67 -6.18 22.29
CA ARG A 359 -23.96 -7.60 22.00
C ARG A 359 -25.46 -7.89 21.96
N ASP A 360 -26.24 -7.05 22.64
CA ASP A 360 -27.70 -7.09 22.60
C ASP A 360 -28.18 -6.23 21.44
N ALA A 361 -28.90 -6.84 20.49
CA ALA A 361 -29.52 -6.16 19.36
C ALA A 361 -30.53 -5.08 19.78
N ASN A 362 -31.00 -5.12 21.04
CA ASN A 362 -31.96 -4.17 21.61
C ASN A 362 -31.32 -3.16 22.57
N ALA A 363 -30.02 -3.26 22.85
CA ALA A 363 -29.39 -2.30 23.74
C ALA A 363 -29.30 -0.91 23.09
N PRO A 364 -29.48 0.18 23.86
CA PRO A 364 -29.38 1.52 23.32
C PRO A 364 -27.99 1.76 22.75
N ALA A 365 -27.93 2.37 21.56
CA ALA A 365 -26.67 2.70 20.90
C ALA A 365 -25.78 3.51 21.85
N CYS A 366 -24.59 2.97 22.17
CA CYS A 366 -23.58 3.68 22.94
C CYS A 366 -22.64 4.43 21.98
N TYR A 367 -22.84 5.73 21.87
CA TYR A 367 -22.05 6.63 21.00
C TYR A 367 -20.71 7.00 21.63
N SER A 368 -19.89 6.04 22.04
CA SER A 368 -18.47 6.29 22.32
C SER A 368 -17.64 5.69 21.20
N SER A 369 -16.70 6.45 20.64
CA SER A 369 -15.83 6.03 19.54
C SER A 369 -14.35 5.89 19.97
N PRO A 370 -14.02 5.11 21.02
CA PRO A 370 -12.63 5.00 21.44
C PRO A 370 -11.83 4.18 20.44
N LEU A 371 -10.65 4.68 20.07
CA LEU A 371 -9.59 3.88 19.47
C LEU A 371 -9.02 2.92 20.53
N ARG A 372 -8.92 1.64 20.20
CA ARG A 372 -8.36 0.60 21.09
C ARG A 372 -7.37 -0.27 20.35
N VAL A 373 -6.30 -0.63 21.04
CA VAL A 373 -5.38 -1.69 20.61
C VAL A 373 -5.65 -2.92 21.48
N TYR A 374 -5.84 -4.06 20.85
CA TYR A 374 -5.94 -5.37 21.49
C TYR A 374 -4.64 -6.11 21.22
N GLU A 375 -3.81 -6.20 22.25
CA GLU A 375 -2.58 -6.98 22.19
C GLU A 375 -2.90 -8.47 22.03
N ASN A 376 -2.38 -9.09 20.98
CA ASN A 376 -2.51 -10.51 20.73
C ASN A 376 -1.46 -11.26 21.53
N LYS A 377 -1.92 -12.10 22.46
CA LYS A 377 -1.08 -12.80 23.44
C LYS A 377 -1.45 -14.29 23.52
N PRO A 378 -1.23 -15.05 22.44
CA PRO A 378 -1.57 -16.47 22.37
C PRO A 378 -0.95 -17.28 23.53
N GLU A 379 0.22 -16.88 24.02
CA GLU A 379 0.93 -17.51 25.13
C GLU A 379 0.18 -17.45 26.46
N LYS A 380 -0.69 -16.46 26.67
CA LYS A 380 -1.56 -16.39 27.87
C LYS A 380 -2.61 -17.49 27.90
N ASN A 381 -2.93 -18.08 26.75
CA ASN A 381 -3.85 -19.19 26.61
C ASN A 381 -3.14 -20.55 26.46
N GLY A 382 -1.82 -20.59 26.74
CA GLY A 382 -1.03 -21.83 26.69
C GLY A 382 -0.58 -22.24 25.28
N LEU A 383 -0.75 -21.36 24.28
CA LEU A 383 -0.11 -21.51 22.97
C LEU A 383 1.36 -21.09 23.05
N LYS A 384 2.16 -21.37 22.03
CA LYS A 384 3.60 -21.02 22.04
C LYS A 384 3.85 -19.53 21.72
N GLY A 385 2.95 -18.90 20.96
CA GLY A 385 3.17 -17.59 20.36
C GLY A 385 4.15 -17.65 19.18
N ASN A 386 4.16 -16.59 18.37
CA ASN A 386 4.99 -16.54 17.17
C ASN A 386 6.47 -16.35 17.53
N THR A 387 7.37 -16.88 16.71
CA THR A 387 8.80 -16.53 16.75
C THR A 387 9.18 -15.78 15.48
N PHE A 388 10.13 -14.86 15.59
CA PHE A 388 10.60 -14.13 14.40
C PHE A 388 11.31 -15.09 13.42
N PRO A 389 11.08 -14.94 12.10
CA PRO A 389 11.75 -15.77 11.11
C PRO A 389 13.25 -15.42 11.02
N ASP A 390 14.02 -16.36 10.50
CA ASP A 390 15.42 -16.14 10.16
C ASP A 390 15.55 -15.31 8.87
N ALA A 391 16.59 -14.48 8.83
CA ALA A 391 16.97 -13.72 7.63
C ALA A 391 17.21 -14.67 6.43
N PRO A 392 16.94 -14.24 5.19
CA PRO A 392 17.14 -15.09 4.02
C PRO A 392 18.60 -15.51 3.87
N GLY A 393 18.85 -16.52 3.05
CA GLY A 393 20.19 -16.86 2.57
C GLY A 393 20.86 -15.71 1.80
N ASP A 394 22.09 -15.92 1.32
CA ASP A 394 22.96 -14.87 0.77
C ASP A 394 22.24 -13.90 -0.18
N VAL A 395 22.36 -12.60 0.12
CA VAL A 395 21.83 -11.51 -0.71
C VAL A 395 22.96 -10.99 -1.60
N SER A 396 22.67 -10.80 -2.87
CA SER A 396 23.59 -10.22 -3.86
C SER A 396 22.84 -9.25 -4.77
N ALA A 397 23.56 -8.26 -5.29
CA ALA A 397 23.01 -7.29 -6.21
C ALA A 397 24.05 -6.89 -7.25
N GLU A 398 23.62 -6.73 -8.49
CA GLU A 398 24.47 -6.32 -9.62
C GLU A 398 23.67 -5.48 -10.61
N MET A 399 24.37 -4.61 -11.35
CA MET A 399 23.75 -3.93 -12.48
C MET A 399 23.64 -4.87 -13.69
N GLN A 400 22.44 -5.02 -14.24
CA GLN A 400 22.22 -5.62 -15.55
C GLN A 400 21.53 -4.59 -16.45
N SER A 401 22.23 -4.16 -17.50
CA SER A 401 21.78 -3.06 -18.36
C SER A 401 21.54 -1.78 -17.54
N ALA A 402 20.29 -1.35 -17.39
CA ALA A 402 19.90 -0.13 -16.68
C ALA A 402 19.22 -0.40 -15.33
N GLU A 403 19.19 -1.67 -14.89
CA GLU A 403 18.48 -2.09 -13.67
C GLU A 403 19.46 -2.71 -12.67
N LEU A 404 19.18 -2.47 -11.40
CA LEU A 404 19.74 -3.22 -10.30
C LEU A 404 18.96 -4.53 -10.17
N VAL A 405 19.68 -5.65 -10.26
CA VAL A 405 19.12 -6.99 -10.11
C VAL A 405 19.56 -7.58 -8.78
N ILE A 406 18.60 -7.78 -7.89
CA ILE A 406 18.77 -8.25 -6.52
C ILE A 406 18.39 -9.73 -6.48
N ARG A 407 19.18 -10.56 -5.81
CA ARG A 407 18.93 -12.00 -5.64
C ARG A 407 19.20 -12.43 -4.20
N TRP A 408 18.43 -13.39 -3.71
CA TRP A 408 18.57 -13.93 -2.36
C TRP A 408 18.29 -15.43 -2.29
N GLY A 409 18.77 -16.07 -1.23
CA GLY A 409 18.43 -17.46 -0.88
C GLY A 409 17.16 -17.54 -0.02
N ASP A 410 16.72 -18.76 0.27
CA ASP A 410 15.54 -18.99 1.12
C ASP A 410 15.73 -18.49 2.55
N GLY A 411 14.65 -17.97 3.15
CA GLY A 411 14.51 -17.80 4.60
C GLY A 411 13.97 -19.07 5.26
N SER A 412 13.87 -19.02 6.59
CA SER A 412 13.27 -20.09 7.39
C SER A 412 12.50 -19.53 8.56
N ASP A 413 11.55 -20.31 9.05
CA ASP A 413 10.76 -20.00 10.24
C ASP A 413 10.42 -21.28 11.00
N ASN A 414 10.06 -21.16 12.29
CA ASN A 414 9.69 -22.31 13.11
C ASN A 414 8.21 -22.70 12.96
N GLU A 415 7.34 -21.72 12.75
CA GLU A 415 5.89 -21.88 12.69
C GLU A 415 5.41 -21.98 11.23
N SER A 416 5.80 -21.01 10.40
CA SER A 416 5.36 -20.85 9.01
C SER A 416 6.11 -21.79 8.05
N PRO A 417 5.40 -22.51 7.16
CA PRO A 417 6.04 -23.29 6.09
C PRO A 417 6.86 -22.41 5.14
N VAL A 418 7.99 -22.93 4.66
CA VAL A 418 8.88 -22.19 3.72
C VAL A 418 8.14 -21.71 2.46
N SER A 419 7.15 -22.46 1.97
CA SER A 419 6.32 -22.08 0.82
C SER A 419 5.44 -20.86 1.10
N ALA A 420 5.04 -20.64 2.35
CA ALA A 420 4.18 -19.56 2.78
C ALA A 420 4.97 -18.27 3.13
N LEU A 421 6.28 -18.39 3.36
CA LEU A 421 7.13 -17.24 3.66
C LEU A 421 7.11 -16.21 2.53
N ARG A 422 7.14 -14.93 2.92
CA ARG A 422 7.24 -13.80 1.99
C ARG A 422 8.56 -13.06 2.19
N TYR A 423 8.91 -12.19 1.25
CA TYR A 423 10.08 -11.34 1.34
C TYR A 423 9.72 -9.87 1.19
N ASN A 424 10.42 -9.05 1.98
CA ASN A 424 10.44 -7.62 1.84
C ASN A 424 11.89 -7.17 1.58
N LEU A 425 12.07 -6.04 0.92
CA LEU A 425 13.40 -5.52 0.57
C LEU A 425 13.49 -4.01 0.75
N PHE A 426 14.71 -3.54 0.92
CA PHE A 426 15.04 -2.13 0.76
C PHE A 426 16.23 -1.96 -0.18
N VAL A 427 16.25 -0.81 -0.86
CA VAL A 427 17.37 -0.33 -1.67
C VAL A 427 17.67 1.08 -1.18
N ARG A 428 18.91 1.32 -0.77
CA ARG A 428 19.36 2.63 -0.28
C ARG A 428 20.55 3.10 -1.09
N ASN A 429 20.47 4.32 -1.61
CA ASN A 429 21.63 5.02 -2.12
C ASN A 429 22.33 5.71 -0.94
N GLU A 430 23.47 5.18 -0.50
CA GLU A 430 24.22 5.73 0.63
C GLU A 430 24.85 7.10 0.33
N THR A 431 24.87 7.49 -0.95
CA THR A 431 25.40 8.78 -1.40
C THR A 431 24.36 9.89 -1.23
N THR A 432 23.10 9.62 -1.60
CA THR A 432 22.01 10.61 -1.54
C THR A 432 21.22 10.51 -0.25
N GLY A 433 21.18 9.33 0.38
CA GLY A 433 20.35 9.03 1.54
C GLY A 433 18.98 8.46 1.16
N GLU A 434 18.58 8.54 -0.11
CA GLU A 434 17.30 8.03 -0.60
C GLU A 434 17.19 6.53 -0.35
N THR A 435 16.05 6.11 0.18
CA THR A 435 15.77 4.73 0.54
C THR A 435 14.39 4.33 0.06
N TYR A 436 14.35 3.40 -0.89
CA TYR A 436 13.14 2.68 -1.26
C TYR A 436 13.00 1.44 -0.37
N CYS A 437 11.79 1.18 0.14
CA CYS A 437 11.47 -0.02 0.91
C CYS A 437 10.11 -0.55 0.43
N LEU A 438 10.08 -1.80 -0.05
CA LEU A 438 8.91 -2.37 -0.74
C LEU A 438 7.66 -2.36 0.15
N ILE A 439 7.79 -2.84 1.39
CA ILE A 439 6.89 -2.50 2.50
C ILE A 439 7.73 -1.73 3.52
N PRO A 440 7.30 -0.54 3.98
CA PRO A 440 8.08 0.22 4.95
C PRO A 440 8.43 -0.56 6.21
N ALA A 441 9.72 -0.63 6.51
CA ALA A 441 10.24 -1.36 7.66
C ALA A 441 11.37 -0.59 8.34
N ASN A 442 11.57 -0.86 9.63
CA ASN A 442 12.75 -0.40 10.34
C ASN A 442 13.95 -1.26 9.93
N ARG A 443 14.87 -0.69 9.13
CA ARG A 443 16.03 -1.41 8.56
C ARG A 443 16.97 -2.04 9.60
N ASN A 444 16.96 -1.57 10.85
CA ASN A 444 17.80 -2.11 11.91
C ASN A 444 17.18 -3.32 12.61
N THR A 445 15.84 -3.39 12.67
CA THR A 445 15.13 -4.41 13.45
C THR A 445 14.34 -5.40 12.59
N GLY A 446 13.99 -5.03 11.35
CA GLY A 446 13.09 -5.81 10.49
C GLY A 446 11.60 -5.54 10.70
N LYS A 447 11.24 -4.84 11.79
CA LYS A 447 9.86 -4.54 12.15
C LYS A 447 9.18 -3.68 11.08
N LEU A 448 8.03 -4.13 10.58
CA LEU A 448 7.20 -3.35 9.66
C LEU A 448 6.66 -2.09 10.34
N LYS A 449 6.59 -0.99 9.59
CA LYS A 449 6.08 0.31 10.06
C LYS A 449 4.59 0.52 9.72
N VAL A 450 4.01 -0.36 8.89
CA VAL A 450 2.63 -0.32 8.42
C VAL A 450 1.97 -1.69 8.55
N GLY A 451 0.64 -1.72 8.66
CA GLY A 451 -0.19 -2.94 8.62
C GLY A 451 -1.06 -3.06 7.36
N THR A 452 -0.86 -2.17 6.38
CA THR A 452 -1.60 -2.10 5.12
C THR A 452 -0.70 -2.44 3.95
N ASP A 453 -1.29 -2.84 2.82
CA ASP A 453 -0.59 -3.21 1.58
C ASP A 453 0.44 -4.35 1.74
N LEU A 454 0.30 -5.19 2.77
CA LEU A 454 1.23 -6.29 3.07
C LEU A 454 1.28 -7.37 1.97
N GLN A 455 0.23 -7.45 1.16
CA GLN A 455 0.15 -8.34 0.00
C GLN A 455 1.14 -7.97 -1.12
N THR A 456 1.75 -6.78 -1.08
CA THR A 456 2.80 -6.37 -2.03
C THR A 456 4.13 -7.09 -1.80
N SER A 457 4.28 -7.79 -0.66
CA SER A 457 5.44 -8.63 -0.36
C SER A 457 5.66 -9.73 -1.40
N LEU A 458 6.93 -10.03 -1.66
CA LEU A 458 7.33 -10.99 -2.68
C LEU A 458 7.12 -12.43 -2.19
N SER A 459 6.58 -13.27 -3.06
CA SER A 459 6.35 -14.69 -2.76
C SER A 459 7.65 -15.45 -2.46
N SER A 460 7.54 -16.55 -1.71
CA SER A 460 8.57 -17.58 -1.58
C SER A 460 9.12 -18.06 -2.93
N ARG A 461 8.29 -18.00 -3.99
CA ARG A 461 8.61 -18.44 -5.35
C ARG A 461 9.42 -17.40 -6.14
N VAL A 462 9.47 -16.15 -5.67
CA VAL A 462 10.27 -15.06 -6.28
C VAL A 462 11.61 -14.95 -5.54
N LYS A 463 12.71 -15.08 -6.27
CA LYS A 463 14.10 -14.98 -5.74
C LYS A 463 14.94 -13.91 -6.40
N THR A 464 14.29 -13.07 -7.21
CA THR A 464 14.93 -11.97 -7.90
C THR A 464 13.99 -10.77 -7.90
N TYR A 465 14.56 -9.58 -7.74
CA TYR A 465 13.83 -8.32 -7.91
C TYR A 465 14.66 -7.40 -8.79
N ARG A 466 13.99 -6.65 -9.66
CA ARG A 466 14.61 -5.72 -10.61
C ARG A 466 14.08 -4.34 -10.32
N ILE A 467 14.97 -3.36 -10.23
CA ILE A 467 14.61 -1.98 -9.92
C ILE A 467 15.56 -1.03 -10.65
N LYS A 468 15.04 0.08 -11.16
CA LYS A 468 15.89 1.14 -11.72
C LYS A 468 16.60 1.86 -10.56
N PRO A 469 17.92 2.05 -10.61
CA PRO A 469 18.60 2.83 -9.59
C PRO A 469 18.17 4.30 -9.70
N PHE A 470 17.88 4.92 -8.55
CA PHE A 470 17.55 6.34 -8.42
C PHE A 470 18.80 7.20 -8.16
N GLY A 471 19.86 6.98 -8.96
CA GLY A 471 21.10 7.76 -8.89
C GLY A 471 22.37 6.92 -9.06
N ASP A 472 23.50 7.63 -9.17
CA ASP A 472 24.83 7.01 -9.09
C ASP A 472 25.30 6.99 -7.64
N GLY A 473 26.19 6.04 -7.32
CA GLY A 473 26.89 5.99 -6.05
C GLY A 473 26.90 4.62 -5.40
N LYS A 474 27.24 4.60 -4.12
CA LYS A 474 27.25 3.38 -3.32
C LYS A 474 25.82 3.02 -2.90
N TYR A 475 25.42 1.79 -3.17
CA TYR A 475 24.13 1.24 -2.77
C TYR A 475 24.29 0.19 -1.68
N THR A 476 23.36 0.18 -0.73
CA THR A 476 23.10 -0.94 0.19
C THR A 476 21.74 -1.51 -0.14
N VAL A 477 21.68 -2.82 -0.35
CA VAL A 477 20.44 -3.56 -0.56
C VAL A 477 20.25 -4.50 0.62
N GLY A 478 19.02 -4.62 1.12
CA GLY A 478 18.65 -5.61 2.12
C GLY A 478 17.41 -6.40 1.74
N VAL A 479 17.38 -7.69 2.09
CA VAL A 479 16.19 -8.54 2.00
C VAL A 479 15.89 -9.13 3.38
N GLN A 480 14.62 -9.14 3.78
CA GLN A 480 14.13 -9.76 5.00
C GLN A 480 13.07 -10.82 4.67
N THR A 481 12.98 -11.84 5.51
CA THR A 481 11.90 -12.83 5.51
C THR A 481 10.73 -12.30 6.31
N LEU A 482 9.51 -12.56 5.84
CA LEU A 482 8.25 -12.34 6.56
C LEU A 482 7.56 -13.70 6.74
N ASP A 483 7.06 -13.96 7.95
CA ASP A 483 6.22 -15.12 8.26
C ASP A 483 4.71 -14.81 8.05
N GLN A 484 3.84 -15.78 8.34
CA GLN A 484 2.37 -15.61 8.21
C GLN A 484 1.76 -14.70 9.28
N SER A 485 2.47 -14.42 10.38
CA SER A 485 2.13 -13.36 11.34
C SER A 485 2.67 -11.99 10.90
N TYR A 486 3.29 -11.88 9.72
CA TYR A 486 3.99 -10.70 9.22
C TYR A 486 5.12 -10.19 10.13
N ALA A 487 5.66 -11.03 11.01
CA ALA A 487 6.88 -10.70 11.73
C ALA A 487 8.06 -10.73 10.76
N GLY A 488 8.89 -9.69 10.83
CA GLY A 488 10.05 -9.55 9.96
C GLY A 488 11.34 -10.01 10.62
N SER A 489 12.14 -10.79 9.89
CA SER A 489 13.53 -11.03 10.26
C SER A 489 14.34 -9.72 10.21
N THR A 490 15.53 -9.69 10.81
CA THR A 490 16.52 -8.67 10.43
C THR A 490 16.86 -8.78 8.94
N PHE A 491 17.22 -7.67 8.30
CA PHE A 491 17.66 -7.69 6.90
C PHE A 491 19.04 -8.34 6.73
N ARG A 492 19.16 -9.24 5.75
CA ARG A 492 20.47 -9.60 5.19
C ARG A 492 20.83 -8.63 4.08
N THR A 493 22.05 -8.10 4.10
CA THR A 493 22.44 -7.01 3.21
C THR A 493 23.66 -7.32 2.34
N CYS A 494 23.76 -6.60 1.23
CA CYS A 494 24.96 -6.49 0.41
C CYS A 494 25.15 -5.05 -0.06
N THR A 495 26.34 -4.71 -0.54
CA THR A 495 26.65 -3.39 -1.09
C THR A 495 27.23 -3.50 -2.48
N LEU A 496 26.94 -2.52 -3.33
CA LEU A 496 27.56 -2.38 -4.66
C LEU A 496 27.78 -0.91 -5.01
N GLU A 497 28.61 -0.68 -6.01
CA GLU A 497 28.73 0.64 -6.66
C GLU A 497 27.88 0.65 -7.92
N VAL A 498 27.03 1.67 -8.06
CA VAL A 498 26.21 1.91 -9.24
C VAL A 498 26.77 3.11 -9.99
N ASP A 499 27.05 2.90 -11.27
CA ASP A 499 27.48 3.94 -12.20
C ASP A 499 26.64 3.82 -13.48
N THR A 500 25.59 4.62 -13.57
CA THR A 500 24.68 4.67 -14.72
C THR A 500 25.20 5.60 -15.82
N ARG A 501 26.36 6.24 -15.62
CA ARG A 501 26.94 7.09 -16.65
C ARG A 501 27.17 6.24 -17.89
N VAL A 502 26.66 6.71 -19.03
CA VAL A 502 27.07 6.19 -20.33
C VAL A 502 28.58 6.27 -20.35
N ALA A 503 29.27 5.12 -20.35
CA ALA A 503 30.70 5.08 -20.54
C ALA A 503 30.99 5.92 -21.79
N SER A 504 31.68 7.05 -21.61
CA SER A 504 32.16 7.82 -22.73
C SER A 504 33.04 6.86 -23.51
N ALA A 505 32.55 6.31 -24.62
CA ALA A 505 33.42 5.71 -25.60
C ALA A 505 34.32 6.86 -26.04
N SER A 506 35.55 6.89 -25.52
CA SER A 506 36.53 7.88 -25.91
C SER A 506 36.53 7.90 -27.43
N LEU A 507 36.16 9.04 -28.01
CA LEU A 507 36.11 9.15 -29.45
C LEU A 507 37.48 8.70 -29.98
N PRO A 508 37.55 7.76 -30.95
CA PRO A 508 38.80 7.59 -31.67
C PRO A 508 39.19 8.97 -32.22
N GLU A 509 40.47 9.33 -32.28
CA GLU A 509 40.93 10.71 -32.59
C GLU A 509 40.25 11.36 -33.82
N GLN A 510 39.72 10.53 -34.70
CA GLN A 510 38.97 10.85 -35.90
C GLN A 510 37.53 11.38 -35.68
N PHE A 511 36.85 11.10 -34.56
CA PHE A 511 35.56 11.70 -34.22
C PHE A 511 35.75 12.75 -33.13
N LYS A 512 35.22 13.97 -33.30
CA LYS A 512 35.30 15.02 -32.26
C LYS A 512 34.04 15.86 -32.24
N ILE A 513 33.45 16.04 -31.06
CA ILE A 513 32.36 17.00 -30.89
C ILE A 513 32.95 18.36 -30.52
N ILE A 514 32.71 19.35 -31.35
CA ILE A 514 33.10 20.74 -31.13
C ILE A 514 31.84 21.53 -30.74
N LYS A 515 31.90 22.24 -29.61
CA LYS A 515 30.85 23.17 -29.20
C LYS A 515 31.11 24.54 -29.83
N ASN A 516 30.16 25.02 -30.62
CA ASN A 516 30.20 26.33 -31.29
C ASN A 516 29.04 27.19 -30.79
N GLY A 517 29.21 27.84 -29.64
CA GLY A 517 28.12 28.56 -28.97
C GLY A 517 27.08 27.59 -28.43
N HIS A 518 25.83 27.70 -28.90
CA HIS A 518 24.71 26.81 -28.56
C HIS A 518 24.54 25.61 -29.52
N ASN A 519 25.46 25.45 -30.47
CA ASN A 519 25.41 24.41 -31.50
C ASN A 519 26.55 23.41 -31.30
N ILE A 520 26.39 22.23 -31.90
CA ILE A 520 27.47 21.24 -32.01
C ILE A 520 27.93 21.08 -33.46
N GLU A 521 29.17 20.68 -33.63
CA GLU A 521 29.67 20.09 -34.86
C GLU A 521 30.36 18.76 -34.53
N VAL A 522 29.95 17.68 -35.17
CA VAL A 522 30.60 16.36 -35.02
C VAL A 522 31.59 16.19 -36.17
N LYS A 523 32.88 16.43 -35.91
CA LYS A 523 33.96 16.20 -36.88
C LYS A 523 34.17 14.71 -37.09
N SER A 524 34.23 14.28 -38.34
CA SER A 524 34.57 12.90 -38.73
C SER A 524 35.15 12.84 -40.15
N PRO A 525 36.10 11.94 -40.46
CA PRO A 525 36.49 11.67 -41.85
C PRO A 525 35.41 10.89 -42.63
N LEU A 526 34.43 10.31 -41.93
CA LEU A 526 33.29 9.61 -42.53
C LEU A 526 32.10 10.55 -42.65
N HIS A 527 31.24 10.33 -43.64
CA HIS A 527 30.00 11.09 -43.83
C HIS A 527 28.83 10.30 -43.23
N GLU A 528 28.50 10.59 -41.97
CA GLU A 528 27.51 9.86 -41.19
C GLU A 528 26.37 10.76 -40.71
N GLN A 529 25.18 10.17 -40.57
CA GLN A 529 24.04 10.82 -39.91
C GLN A 529 24.32 10.98 -38.42
N VAL A 530 24.10 12.20 -37.93
CA VAL A 530 24.18 12.58 -36.52
C VAL A 530 22.76 12.74 -35.99
N LYS A 531 22.46 12.10 -34.85
CA LYS A 531 21.20 12.26 -34.12
C LYS A 531 21.47 12.74 -32.71
N VAL A 532 20.71 13.71 -32.25
CA VAL A 532 20.81 14.30 -30.92
C VAL A 532 19.53 14.05 -30.16
N TYR A 533 19.64 13.46 -28.98
CA TYR A 533 18.54 13.10 -28.12
C TYR A 533 18.55 13.93 -26.83
N GLY A 534 17.37 14.31 -26.34
CA GLY A 534 17.21 14.88 -25.00
C GLY A 534 17.41 13.82 -23.90
N THR A 535 17.41 14.26 -22.64
CA THR A 535 17.47 13.35 -21.47
C THR A 535 16.24 12.46 -21.33
N ASP A 536 15.13 12.84 -21.97
CA ASP A 536 13.90 12.08 -22.11
C ASP A 536 13.97 11.02 -23.23
N GLY A 537 15.09 10.95 -23.97
CA GLY A 537 15.26 10.03 -25.09
C GLY A 537 14.61 10.48 -26.40
N CYS A 538 13.94 11.64 -26.43
CA CYS A 538 13.33 12.18 -27.64
C CYS A 538 14.40 12.71 -28.59
N LEU A 539 14.23 12.50 -29.90
CA LEU A 539 15.10 13.11 -30.91
C LEU A 539 14.82 14.61 -30.97
N VAL A 540 15.80 15.42 -30.59
CA VAL A 540 15.67 16.89 -30.49
C VAL A 540 16.39 17.64 -31.61
N ALA A 541 17.39 17.02 -32.23
CA ALA A 541 18.05 17.53 -33.43
C ALA A 541 18.68 16.40 -34.25
N HIS A 542 18.96 16.66 -35.52
CA HIS A 542 19.72 15.75 -36.39
C HIS A 542 20.57 16.54 -37.39
N GLY A 543 21.49 15.86 -38.06
CA GLY A 543 22.30 16.45 -39.11
C GLY A 543 23.32 15.46 -39.63
N THR A 544 24.42 15.98 -40.14
CA THR A 544 25.50 15.16 -40.71
C THR A 544 26.83 15.58 -40.11
N THR A 545 27.78 14.65 -40.05
CA THR A 545 29.15 14.94 -39.61
C THR A 545 29.78 16.05 -40.47
N ASN A 546 30.57 16.92 -39.84
CA ASN A 546 31.19 18.13 -40.41
C ASN A 546 30.21 19.26 -40.80
N GLU A 547 28.98 19.19 -40.30
CA GLU A 547 28.00 20.28 -40.41
C GLU A 547 27.62 20.78 -39.00
N THR A 548 27.21 22.05 -38.93
CA THR A 548 26.69 22.64 -37.69
C THR A 548 25.28 22.13 -37.43
N ILE A 549 25.06 21.55 -36.26
CA ILE A 549 23.75 21.07 -35.79
C ILE A 549 23.26 22.04 -34.71
N VAL A 550 22.10 22.63 -34.97
CA VAL A 550 21.47 23.60 -34.08
C VAL A 550 20.67 22.86 -33.01
N LEU A 551 20.91 23.19 -31.75
CA LEU A 551 20.21 22.59 -30.62
C LEU A 551 19.04 23.48 -30.16
N PRO A 552 17.91 22.90 -29.75
CA PRO A 552 16.70 23.68 -29.43
C PRO A 552 16.81 24.47 -28.12
N THR A 553 17.58 23.99 -27.14
CA THR A 553 17.71 24.61 -25.78
C THR A 553 19.07 24.27 -25.15
N HIS A 554 19.56 25.07 -24.19
CA HIS A 554 20.70 24.65 -23.35
C HIS A 554 20.28 23.43 -22.52
N GLY A 555 21.20 22.48 -22.36
CA GLY A 555 20.88 21.26 -21.63
C GLY A 555 21.88 20.13 -21.88
N THR A 556 21.50 18.97 -21.36
CA THR A 556 22.22 17.72 -21.57
C THR A 556 21.63 17.00 -22.77
N PHE A 557 22.50 16.59 -23.69
CA PHE A 557 22.13 15.85 -24.89
C PHE A 557 22.94 14.58 -25.05
N LEU A 558 22.34 13.55 -25.63
CA LEU A 558 23.04 12.39 -26.15
C LEU A 558 23.22 12.55 -27.66
N VAL A 559 24.45 12.73 -28.12
CA VAL A 559 24.79 12.83 -29.55
C VAL A 559 25.23 11.47 -30.04
N SER A 560 24.73 11.03 -31.19
CA SER A 560 25.11 9.78 -31.83
C SER A 560 25.46 9.98 -33.30
N ALA A 561 26.49 9.29 -33.79
CA ALA A 561 26.89 9.25 -35.19
C ALA A 561 27.35 7.82 -35.52
N GLY A 562 26.72 7.14 -36.48
CA GLY A 562 27.01 5.73 -36.74
C GLY A 562 26.81 4.86 -35.49
N THR A 563 27.85 4.13 -35.07
CA THR A 563 27.85 3.34 -33.81
C THR A 563 28.31 4.14 -32.58
N TYR A 564 28.73 5.39 -32.76
CA TYR A 564 29.29 6.24 -31.70
C TYR A 564 28.19 7.00 -30.96
N LYS A 565 28.33 7.14 -29.64
CA LYS A 565 27.42 7.88 -28.76
C LYS A 565 28.21 8.62 -27.68
N GLU A 566 27.90 9.90 -27.44
CA GLU A 566 28.54 10.72 -26.42
C GLU A 566 27.56 11.73 -25.80
N LYS A 567 27.69 11.93 -24.48
CA LYS A 567 26.91 12.94 -23.75
C LYS A 567 27.57 14.31 -23.89
N VAL A 568 26.79 15.31 -24.30
CA VAL A 568 27.23 16.70 -24.44
C VAL A 568 26.40 17.59 -23.53
N LEU A 569 27.07 18.36 -22.68
CA LEU A 569 26.45 19.34 -21.78
C LEU A 569 26.73 20.76 -22.29
N PHE A 570 25.70 21.58 -22.45
CA PHE A 570 25.82 23.01 -22.73
C PHE A 570 25.56 23.87 -21.50
#